data_AF-A0A840WMS2-F1
#
_entry.id   AF-A0A840WMS2-F1
#
_cell.length_a   1.000
_cell.length_b   1.000
_cell.length_c   1.000
_cell.angle_alpha   90.00
_cell.angle_beta   90.00
_cell.angle_gamma   90.00
#
_symmetry.space_group_name_H-M   'P 1'
#
loop_
_entity.id
_entity.type
_entity.pdbx_description
1 polymer ?
#
loop_
_entity_poly.entity_id
_entity_poly.type
_entity_poly.pdbx_seq_one_letter_code
_entity_poly.pdbx_strand_id
1 'polypeptide(L)'
;MRSIRAALAAALLAAFLVPVPAHAASTTGALMITHVRPNAKGADVKDNKQTNLNGEYFIVKNVTNKTVNLKGYVPDITSNTYGRALPSYNLPAGAVVYVHTGSGTNHRDANGKHHVYRGYARHVLPNDGTGRNPDLRLKTPGSKDDNKAAGTLSTCNWGKAADGRTYSC
;
A
#
# COMPACT_ATOMS: atom_id res chain seq x y z
N MET A 1 -44.95 -34.44 43.83
CA MET A 1 -45.06 -33.06 43.30
C MET A 1 -43.66 -32.67 42.82
N ARG A 2 -43.41 -32.62 41.50
CA ARG A 2 -43.06 -31.39 40.73
C ARG A 2 -41.96 -30.57 41.44
N SER A 3 -40.71 -30.47 40.94
CA SER A 3 -40.33 -29.70 39.74
C SER A 3 -38.78 -29.59 39.65
N ILE A 4 -38.16 -29.88 38.49
CA ILE A 4 -37.56 -28.95 37.49
C ILE A 4 -36.00 -28.84 37.54
N ARG A 5 -35.38 -29.44 36.51
CA ARG A 5 -34.29 -28.99 35.60
C ARG A 5 -33.25 -27.96 36.06
N ALA A 6 -31.98 -28.25 35.76
CA ALA A 6 -31.15 -27.39 34.90
C ALA A 6 -29.91 -28.15 34.39
N ALA A 7 -29.84 -28.38 33.07
CA ALA A 7 -28.62 -28.79 32.39
C ALA A 7 -27.92 -27.51 31.90
N LEU A 8 -26.70 -27.24 32.36
CA LEU A 8 -25.83 -26.22 31.79
C LEU A 8 -24.88 -26.89 30.80
N ALA A 9 -25.17 -26.74 29.51
CA ALA A 9 -24.22 -27.01 28.44
C ALA A 9 -23.34 -25.77 28.26
N ALA A 10 -22.06 -25.87 28.60
CA ALA A 10 -21.07 -24.84 28.30
C ALA A 10 -20.65 -24.96 26.83
N ALA A 11 -21.16 -24.07 25.97
CA ALA A 11 -20.70 -23.94 24.59
C ALA A 11 -19.39 -23.13 24.57
N LEU A 12 -18.26 -23.81 24.38
CA LEU A 12 -16.97 -23.18 24.11
C LEU A 12 -16.98 -22.61 22.68
N LEU A 13 -17.09 -21.28 22.57
CA LEU A 13 -16.94 -20.56 21.31
C LEU A 13 -15.45 -20.54 20.93
N ALA A 14 -15.00 -21.53 20.15
CA ALA A 14 -13.68 -21.50 19.54
C ALA A 14 -13.66 -20.43 18.43
N ALA A 15 -13.01 -19.30 18.70
CA ALA A 15 -12.76 -18.29 17.69
C ALA A 15 -11.79 -18.86 16.63
N PHE A 16 -12.30 -19.18 15.44
CA PHE A 16 -11.47 -19.49 14.28
C PHE A 16 -10.73 -18.23 13.84
N LEU A 17 -9.48 -18.09 14.27
CA LEU A 17 -8.51 -17.21 13.61
C LEU A 17 -8.22 -17.82 12.24
N VAL A 18 -8.95 -17.40 11.21
CA VAL A 18 -8.59 -17.71 9.83
C VAL A 18 -7.27 -17.01 9.52
N PRO A 19 -6.16 -17.74 9.26
CA PRO A 19 -4.94 -17.11 8.77
C PRO A 19 -5.25 -16.54 7.39
N VAL A 20 -5.25 -15.21 7.28
CA VAL A 20 -5.19 -14.55 5.97
C VAL A 20 -3.89 -14.99 5.30
N PRO A 21 -3.91 -15.45 4.04
CA PRO A 21 -2.69 -15.81 3.35
C PRO A 21 -1.80 -14.57 3.27
N ALA A 22 -0.67 -14.61 3.95
CA ALA A 22 0.42 -13.69 3.68
C ALA A 22 1.00 -14.11 2.33
N HIS A 23 0.46 -13.57 1.23
CA HIS A 23 1.16 -13.62 -0.04
C HIS A 23 2.51 -12.94 0.18
N ALA A 24 3.60 -13.64 -0.14
CA ALA A 24 4.94 -13.06 -0.01
C ALA A 24 5.16 -12.04 -1.11
N ALA A 25 5.65 -10.85 -0.74
CA ALA A 25 6.02 -9.83 -1.71
C ALA A 25 6.97 -10.43 -2.74
N SER A 26 6.64 -10.22 -4.01
CA SER A 26 7.46 -10.68 -5.13
C SER A 26 7.63 -9.56 -6.15
N THR A 27 8.70 -9.68 -6.93
CA THR A 27 8.96 -8.82 -8.07
C THR A 27 9.66 -9.58 -9.18
N THR A 28 9.35 -9.25 -10.43
CA THR A 28 10.11 -9.70 -11.62
C THR A 28 11.20 -8.71 -12.01
N GLY A 29 11.35 -7.60 -11.28
CA GLY A 29 12.29 -6.52 -11.59
C GLY A 29 13.11 -6.07 -10.39
N ALA A 30 13.70 -4.87 -10.50
CA ALA A 30 14.62 -4.35 -9.49
C ALA A 30 13.93 -3.80 -8.22
N LEU A 31 12.64 -3.47 -8.32
CA LEU A 31 11.87 -2.82 -7.27
C LEU A 31 10.69 -3.69 -6.86
N MET A 32 10.42 -3.77 -5.56
CA MET A 32 9.36 -4.57 -4.97
C MET A 32 8.50 -3.73 -4.04
N ILE A 33 7.17 -3.77 -4.19
CA ILE A 33 6.28 -3.20 -3.18
C ILE A 33 6.27 -4.18 -2.00
N THR A 34 6.56 -3.68 -0.80
CA THR A 34 6.63 -4.53 0.41
C THR A 34 5.51 -4.23 1.38
N HIS A 35 5.06 -2.98 1.42
CA HIS A 35 3.99 -2.56 2.31
C HIS A 35 3.18 -1.46 1.66
N VAL A 36 1.97 -1.32 2.16
CA VAL A 36 1.06 -0.24 1.80
C VAL A 36 0.34 0.22 3.05
N ARG A 37 0.18 1.53 3.19
CA ARG A 37 -0.68 2.14 4.19
C ARG A 37 -1.74 2.93 3.44
N PRO A 38 -2.84 2.28 3.07
CA PRO A 38 -4.03 2.99 2.61
C PRO A 38 -4.55 3.80 3.81
N ASN A 39 -4.94 5.05 3.56
CA ASN A 39 -5.57 5.88 4.57
C ASN A 39 -6.54 6.86 3.90
N ALA A 40 -7.85 6.60 4.01
CA ALA A 40 -8.83 7.60 4.41
C ALA A 40 -10.28 7.06 4.53
N LYS A 41 -10.69 6.42 5.62
CA LYS A 41 -12.10 6.59 6.03
C LYS A 41 -12.20 7.85 6.88
N GLY A 42 -12.40 8.98 6.20
CA GLY A 42 -12.59 10.29 6.82
C GLY A 42 -11.32 11.10 7.11
N ALA A 43 -10.16 10.78 6.50
CA ALA A 43 -8.89 11.44 6.83
C ALA A 43 -8.89 12.93 6.46
N ASP A 44 -9.26 13.71 7.46
CA ASP A 44 -8.89 15.09 7.71
C ASP A 44 -9.21 16.05 6.57
N VAL A 45 -10.50 16.24 6.30
CA VAL A 45 -10.96 17.38 5.50
C VAL A 45 -10.98 18.62 6.38
N LYS A 46 -10.18 19.63 6.04
CA LYS A 46 -10.23 20.96 6.64
C LYS A 46 -10.53 21.97 5.54
N ASP A 47 -11.54 22.81 5.73
CA ASP A 47 -11.94 23.85 4.77
C ASP A 47 -12.15 23.29 3.34
N ASN A 48 -12.83 22.13 3.24
CA ASN A 48 -13.05 21.38 2.00
C ASN A 48 -11.77 20.86 1.29
N LYS A 49 -10.63 20.82 1.98
CA LYS A 49 -9.37 20.26 1.47
C LYS A 49 -8.97 19.03 2.26
N GLN A 50 -8.55 17.98 1.55
CA GLN A 50 -7.95 16.81 2.18
C GLN A 50 -6.59 17.17 2.77
N THR A 51 -6.36 16.76 4.01
CA THR A 51 -5.09 16.94 4.71
C THR A 51 -4.48 15.58 5.04
N ASN A 52 -3.30 15.56 5.68
CA ASN A 52 -2.61 14.31 6.03
C ASN A 52 -2.33 13.35 4.83
N LEU A 53 -2.16 13.90 3.63
CA LEU A 53 -1.92 13.14 2.40
C LEU A 53 -0.65 12.27 2.46
N ASN A 54 0.34 12.67 3.26
CA ASN A 54 1.59 11.91 3.41
C ASN A 54 1.46 10.75 4.42
N GLY A 55 0.35 10.67 5.17
CA GLY A 55 -0.01 9.50 5.96
C GLY A 55 -0.49 8.32 5.10
N GLU A 56 -0.84 8.59 3.84
CA GLU A 56 -1.04 7.58 2.80
C GLU A 56 0.28 7.37 2.05
N TYR A 57 0.76 6.13 2.03
CA TYR A 57 2.02 5.78 1.36
C TYR A 57 2.08 4.29 1.02
N PHE A 58 3.05 3.93 0.18
CA PHE A 58 3.51 2.56 0.02
C PHE A 58 5.04 2.51 0.11
N ILE A 59 5.57 1.33 0.46
CA ILE A 59 7.00 1.12 0.66
C ILE A 59 7.53 0.27 -0.48
N VAL A 60 8.55 0.79 -1.17
CA VAL A 60 9.27 0.09 -2.23
C VAL A 60 10.66 -0.29 -1.74
N LYS A 61 11.07 -1.53 -1.96
CA LYS A 61 12.43 -2.02 -1.73
C LYS A 61 13.17 -2.14 -3.05
N ASN A 62 14.42 -1.68 -3.09
CA ASN A 62 15.38 -2.09 -4.11
C ASN A 62 15.92 -3.46 -3.73
N VAL A 63 15.55 -4.50 -4.49
CA VAL A 63 15.96 -5.89 -4.21
C VAL A 63 17.31 -6.26 -4.85
N THR A 64 17.96 -5.30 -5.50
CA THR A 64 19.23 -5.52 -6.21
C THR A 64 20.44 -5.05 -5.41
N ASN A 65 21.63 -5.43 -5.89
CA ASN A 65 22.92 -5.06 -5.32
C ASN A 65 23.49 -3.76 -5.91
N LYS A 66 22.68 -2.95 -6.62
CA LYS A 66 23.09 -1.68 -7.22
C LYS A 66 22.05 -0.59 -6.99
N THR A 67 22.45 0.66 -7.08
CA THR A 67 21.52 1.80 -7.01
C THR A 67 20.53 1.75 -8.17
N VAL A 68 19.25 1.99 -7.87
CA VAL A 68 18.17 2.06 -8.85
C VAL A 68 17.55 3.45 -8.80
N ASN A 69 17.39 4.08 -9.97
CA ASN A 69 16.66 5.33 -10.06
C ASN A 69 15.15 5.05 -10.21
N LEU A 70 14.32 5.69 -9.39
CA LEU A 70 12.87 5.50 -9.38
C LEU A 70 12.14 6.17 -10.57
N LYS A 71 12.82 7.01 -11.34
CA LYS A 71 12.21 7.82 -12.40
C LYS A 71 11.41 6.96 -13.37
N GLY A 72 10.15 7.33 -13.57
CA GLY A 72 9.31 6.77 -14.62
C GLY A 72 8.61 5.47 -14.24
N TYR A 73 8.99 4.78 -13.15
CA TYR A 73 8.20 3.66 -12.64
C TYR A 73 6.78 4.12 -12.31
N VAL A 74 5.78 3.30 -12.62
CA VAL A 74 4.37 3.72 -12.55
C VAL A 74 3.64 2.96 -11.45
N PRO A 75 3.21 3.65 -10.37
CA PRO A 75 2.24 3.12 -9.44
C PRO A 75 0.85 3.14 -10.11
N ASP A 76 0.32 1.96 -10.40
CA ASP A 76 -0.97 1.73 -11.08
C ASP A 76 -1.97 1.20 -10.06
N ILE A 77 -2.95 2.03 -9.73
CA ILE A 77 -3.99 1.71 -8.74
C ILE A 77 -5.17 1.14 -9.50
N THR A 78 -5.49 -0.13 -9.31
CA THR A 78 -6.30 -0.87 -10.29
C THR A 78 -7.77 -0.46 -10.34
N SER A 79 -8.22 0.29 -9.33
CA SER A 79 -9.55 0.89 -9.26
C SER A 79 -9.65 2.27 -9.92
N ASN A 80 -8.53 2.97 -10.18
CA ASN A 80 -8.54 4.32 -10.76
C ASN A 80 -7.17 4.76 -11.30
N THR A 81 -7.15 5.53 -12.39
CA THR A 81 -5.92 6.07 -12.96
C THR A 81 -5.65 7.49 -12.43
N TYR A 82 -4.42 7.74 -12.00
CA TYR A 82 -4.01 9.03 -11.43
C TYR A 82 -2.86 9.70 -12.19
N GLY A 83 -2.22 8.98 -13.11
CA GLY A 83 -1.40 9.52 -14.20
C GLY A 83 -0.01 10.01 -13.81
N ARG A 84 0.47 9.74 -12.58
CA ARG A 84 1.83 10.16 -12.17
C ARG A 84 2.73 8.99 -11.85
N ALA A 85 3.74 8.85 -12.70
CA ALA A 85 4.94 8.05 -12.44
C ALA A 85 5.73 8.61 -11.26
N LEU A 86 6.63 7.79 -10.73
CA LEU A 86 7.54 8.18 -9.66
C LEU A 86 8.57 9.22 -10.14
N PRO A 87 8.93 10.18 -9.26
CA PRO A 87 9.97 11.16 -9.56
C PRO A 87 11.35 10.50 -9.64
N SER A 88 12.33 11.25 -10.15
CA SER A 88 13.73 10.84 -10.07
C SER A 88 14.21 10.83 -8.61
N TYR A 89 14.72 9.68 -8.18
CA TYR A 89 15.35 9.50 -6.88
C TYR A 89 16.26 8.26 -6.95
N ASN A 90 17.50 8.37 -6.50
CA ASN A 90 18.44 7.25 -6.50
C ASN A 90 18.30 6.46 -5.19
N LEU A 91 17.72 5.27 -5.27
CA LEU A 91 17.55 4.36 -4.15
C LEU A 91 18.74 3.38 -4.08
N PRO A 92 19.56 3.39 -3.01
CA PRO A 92 20.72 2.50 -2.88
C PRO A 92 20.33 1.01 -2.93
N ALA A 93 21.33 0.16 -3.14
CA ALA A 93 21.18 -1.29 -3.06
C ALA A 93 20.54 -1.72 -1.73
N GLY A 94 19.57 -2.62 -1.77
CA GLY A 94 18.89 -3.15 -0.59
C GLY A 94 17.98 -2.17 0.19
N ALA A 95 18.01 -0.88 -0.13
CA ALA A 95 17.30 0.15 0.63
C ALA A 95 15.79 0.15 0.36
N VAL A 96 15.05 0.75 1.30
CA VAL A 96 13.60 0.96 1.21
C VAL A 96 13.28 2.44 1.12
N VAL A 97 12.22 2.77 0.38
CA VAL A 97 11.70 4.13 0.23
C VAL A 97 10.22 4.19 0.55
N TYR A 98 9.83 5.19 1.32
CA TYR A 98 8.44 5.57 1.54
C TYR A 98 8.00 6.47 0.40
N VAL A 99 7.03 6.00 -0.38
CA VAL A 99 6.41 6.77 -1.45
C VAL A 99 5.12 7.36 -0.92
N HIS A 100 5.17 8.64 -0.55
CA HIS A 100 4.04 9.39 -0.02
C HIS A 100 3.13 9.90 -1.14
N THR A 101 1.81 9.89 -0.90
CA THR A 101 0.83 10.40 -1.87
C THR A 101 0.93 11.91 -2.06
N GLY A 102 1.05 12.66 -0.96
CA GLY A 102 1.05 14.12 -0.97
C GLY A 102 2.31 14.77 -1.54
N SER A 103 2.44 16.07 -1.27
CA SER A 103 3.59 16.89 -1.68
C SER A 103 4.69 16.91 -0.62
N GLY A 104 5.93 17.16 -1.06
CA GLY A 104 7.11 17.26 -0.22
C GLY A 104 8.40 17.23 -1.03
N THR A 105 9.54 17.36 -0.36
CA THR A 105 10.87 17.30 -0.96
C THR A 105 11.44 15.90 -0.81
N ASN A 106 11.83 15.26 -1.92
CA ASN A 106 12.45 13.94 -1.87
C ASN A 106 13.78 14.01 -1.11
N HIS A 107 13.96 13.17 -0.09
CA HIS A 107 15.15 13.25 0.77
C HIS A 107 15.44 11.90 1.44
N ARG A 108 16.60 11.85 2.11
CA ARG A 108 16.91 10.82 3.12
C ARG A 108 16.90 11.52 4.47
N ASP A 109 16.10 11.02 5.41
CA ASP A 109 16.01 11.62 6.75
C ASP A 109 17.24 11.31 7.61
N ALA A 110 17.31 11.92 8.79
CA ALA A 110 18.41 11.71 9.74
C ALA A 110 18.51 10.26 10.24
N ASN A 111 17.42 9.49 10.18
CA ASN A 111 17.37 8.07 10.56
C ASN A 111 17.73 7.15 9.39
N GLY A 112 18.08 7.71 8.24
CA GLY A 112 18.44 6.98 7.03
C GLY A 112 17.25 6.43 6.24
N LYS A 113 16.02 6.84 6.53
CA LYS A 113 14.83 6.49 5.75
C LYS A 113 14.76 7.35 4.50
N HIS A 114 14.40 6.73 3.39
CA HIS A 114 14.24 7.42 2.12
C HIS A 114 12.78 7.82 1.93
N HIS A 115 12.54 9.06 1.52
CA HIS A 115 11.20 9.61 1.32
C HIS A 115 11.08 10.21 -0.08
N VAL A 116 10.03 9.83 -0.79
CA VAL A 116 9.66 10.44 -2.07
C VAL A 116 8.18 10.80 -2.08
N TYR A 117 7.84 11.87 -2.79
CA TYR A 117 6.51 12.47 -2.77
C TYR A 117 5.93 12.52 -4.19
N ARG A 118 4.67 12.10 -4.34
CA ARG A 118 4.00 12.06 -5.65
C ARG A 118 3.26 13.36 -6.01
N GLY A 119 3.08 14.25 -5.03
CA GLY A 119 2.57 15.60 -5.22
C GLY A 119 1.05 15.69 -5.40
N TYR A 120 0.28 14.68 -5.01
CA TYR A 120 -1.18 14.79 -5.09
C TYR A 120 -1.70 15.75 -4.03
N ALA A 121 -2.83 16.38 -4.34
CA ALA A 121 -3.62 17.18 -3.39
C ALA A 121 -4.84 16.40 -2.84
N ARG A 122 -4.85 15.08 -3.08
CA ARG A 122 -5.90 14.16 -2.65
C ARG A 122 -5.34 12.77 -2.36
N HIS A 123 -6.00 12.01 -1.50
CA HIS A 123 -5.77 10.58 -1.28
C HIS A 123 -6.08 9.82 -2.57
N VAL A 124 -5.29 8.80 -2.86
CA VAL A 124 -5.38 8.03 -4.12
C VAL A 124 -5.45 6.52 -3.89
N LEU A 125 -4.94 6.02 -2.76
CA LEU A 125 -5.03 4.60 -2.43
C LEU A 125 -6.45 4.25 -1.97
N PRO A 126 -7.07 3.19 -2.52
CA PRO A 126 -8.42 2.81 -2.14
C PRO A 126 -8.46 2.23 -0.72
N ASN A 127 -9.49 2.60 0.04
CA ASN A 127 -9.80 1.97 1.32
C ASN A 127 -10.60 0.67 1.16
N ASP A 128 -11.33 0.55 0.05
CA ASP A 128 -11.96 -0.70 -0.36
C ASP A 128 -11.10 -1.38 -1.42
N GLY A 129 -10.15 -2.19 -0.97
CA GLY A 129 -9.34 -3.06 -1.82
C GLY A 129 -10.01 -4.42 -2.12
N THR A 130 -11.33 -4.55 -1.97
CA THR A 130 -12.02 -5.82 -2.25
C THR A 130 -12.55 -5.92 -3.68
N GLY A 131 -12.66 -4.80 -4.39
CA GLY A 131 -13.23 -4.74 -5.74
C GLY A 131 -12.27 -5.09 -6.89
N ARG A 132 -10.95 -5.18 -6.64
CA ARG A 132 -9.93 -5.47 -7.66
C ARG A 132 -8.78 -6.30 -7.09
N ASN A 133 -8.11 -7.08 -7.93
CA ASN A 133 -6.94 -7.86 -7.55
C ASN A 133 -5.88 -7.84 -8.68
N PRO A 134 -4.65 -7.37 -8.45
CA PRO A 134 -4.16 -6.69 -7.25
C PRO A 134 -4.80 -5.31 -7.02
N ASP A 135 -4.59 -4.71 -5.85
CA ASP A 135 -5.05 -3.35 -5.54
C ASP A 135 -4.10 -2.27 -6.08
N LEU A 136 -2.79 -2.53 -5.97
CA LEU A 136 -1.71 -1.69 -6.48
C LEU A 136 -0.72 -2.52 -7.29
N ARG A 137 -0.23 -1.94 -8.38
CA ARG A 137 0.89 -2.45 -9.15
C ARG A 137 2.01 -1.42 -9.21
N LEU A 138 3.25 -1.89 -9.24
CA LEU A 138 4.39 -1.12 -9.70
C LEU A 138 4.79 -1.62 -11.07
N LYS A 139 4.77 -0.73 -12.07
CA LYS A 139 5.11 -1.06 -13.46
C LYS A 139 6.44 -0.45 -13.87
N THR A 140 7.06 -1.01 -14.91
CA THR A 140 8.30 -0.52 -15.52
C THR A 140 8.15 0.91 -16.06
N PRO A 141 9.25 1.67 -16.17
CA PRO A 141 9.27 2.92 -16.91
C PRO A 141 8.72 2.79 -18.32
N GLY A 142 7.90 3.76 -18.74
CA GLY A 142 7.23 3.77 -20.05
C GLY A 142 5.89 3.03 -20.09
N SER A 143 5.53 2.32 -19.02
CA SER A 143 4.20 1.71 -18.89
C SER A 143 3.09 2.78 -18.75
N LYS A 144 1.86 2.41 -19.13
CA LYS A 144 0.69 3.26 -18.91
C LYS A 144 0.08 2.99 -17.53
N ASP A 145 -0.45 4.04 -16.91
CA ASP A 145 -1.39 3.96 -15.78
C ASP A 145 -2.79 3.78 -16.37
N ASP A 146 -3.14 2.53 -16.65
CA ASP A 146 -4.32 2.12 -17.44
C ASP A 146 -5.08 0.95 -16.81
N ASN A 147 -4.76 0.63 -15.55
CA ASN A 147 -5.31 -0.48 -14.76
C ASN A 147 -5.07 -1.87 -15.37
N LYS A 148 -4.30 -2.00 -16.46
CA LYS A 148 -3.95 -3.29 -17.09
C LYS A 148 -2.65 -3.85 -16.51
N ALA A 149 -2.48 -5.17 -16.58
CA ALA A 149 -1.32 -5.83 -16.00
C ALA A 149 -0.01 -5.66 -16.80
N ALA A 150 -0.07 -5.18 -18.04
CA ALA A 150 1.13 -5.03 -18.88
C ALA A 150 2.20 -4.14 -18.20
N GLY A 151 3.45 -4.60 -18.22
CA GLY A 151 4.59 -3.90 -17.60
C GLY A 151 4.68 -4.02 -16.08
N THR A 152 3.79 -4.78 -15.43
CA THR A 152 3.81 -4.98 -13.97
C THR A 152 5.06 -5.75 -13.53
N LEU A 153 5.73 -5.23 -12.51
CA LEU A 153 6.86 -5.87 -11.85
C LEU A 153 6.48 -6.45 -10.50
N SER A 154 5.72 -5.69 -9.71
CA SER A 154 5.36 -6.05 -8.35
C SER A 154 3.93 -5.61 -8.07
N THR A 155 3.26 -6.31 -7.16
CA THR A 155 1.85 -6.15 -6.87
C THR A 155 1.62 -6.15 -5.36
N CYS A 156 0.58 -5.47 -4.92
CA CYS A 156 0.14 -5.52 -3.53
C CYS A 156 -1.38 -5.58 -3.42
N ASN A 157 -1.84 -6.33 -2.43
CA ASN A 157 -3.24 -6.42 -2.03
C ASN A 157 -3.35 -6.20 -0.54
N TRP A 158 -4.39 -5.50 -0.11
CA TRP A 158 -4.66 -5.28 1.31
C TRP A 158 -6.13 -5.49 1.69
N GLY A 159 -7.02 -5.67 0.71
CA GLY A 159 -8.44 -5.85 0.97
C GLY A 159 -9.05 -4.61 1.63
N LYS A 160 -9.91 -4.79 2.62
CA LYS A 160 -10.54 -3.67 3.33
C LYS A 160 -9.53 -3.00 4.27
N ALA A 161 -9.20 -1.75 4.00
CA ALA A 161 -8.31 -0.95 4.82
C ALA A 161 -8.97 -0.55 6.15
N ALA A 162 -8.22 -0.68 7.24
CA ALA A 162 -8.51 -0.20 8.57
C ALA A 162 -7.71 1.08 8.82
N ASP A 163 -8.29 1.99 9.60
CA ASP A 163 -7.70 3.32 9.82
C ASP A 163 -6.30 3.23 10.41
N GLY A 164 -5.36 3.94 9.77
CA GLY A 164 -3.97 4.00 10.19
C GLY A 164 -3.17 2.69 10.06
N ARG A 165 -3.74 1.61 9.50
CA ARG A 165 -3.06 0.31 9.40
C ARG A 165 -2.12 0.25 8.20
N THR A 166 -0.91 -0.27 8.42
CA THR A 166 0.01 -0.68 7.36
C THR A 166 -0.16 -2.17 7.11
N TYR A 167 -0.22 -2.54 5.84
CA TYR A 167 -0.38 -3.90 5.35
C TYR A 167 0.90 -4.35 4.67
N SER A 168 1.28 -5.60 4.94
CA SER A 168 2.35 -6.25 4.19
C SER A 168 1.80 -6.73 2.86
N CYS A 169 2.64 -6.57 1.85
CA CYS A 169 2.56 -7.25 0.58
C CYS A 169 3.57 -8.40 0.63
#